data_AF-A0A1Q4FC18-F1
#
_entry.id   AF-A0A1Q4FC18-F1
#
_cell.length_a   1.000
_cell.length_b   1.000
_cell.length_c   1.000
_cell.angle_alpha   90.00
_cell.angle_beta   90.00
_cell.angle_gamma   90.00
#
_symmetry.space_group_name_H-M   'P 1'
#
loop_
_entity.id
_entity.type
_entity.pdbx_description
1 polymer ?
#
loop_
_entity_poly.entity_id
_entity_poly.type
_entity_poly.pdbx_seq_one_letter_code
_entity_poly.pdbx_strand_id
1 'polypeptide(L)'
;MSRARLYLHLAALLAPLAAAGLWGALMFGIYGGFPSTQFLLFGGIGVLSAQIAALLGWRGLDRRAREGRDAWVVGFGMAAITHVLFGVLGDVWLIAAAGGWHEAIGSGGVTSAVIQVLFFVAMSLFALGAITFPVTALMAHWIAVLRRRELADVDT
;
A
#
# COMPACT_ATOMS: atom_id res chain seq x y z
N MET A 1 9.40 -18.30 -8.99
CA MET A 1 8.39 -17.26 -8.66
C MET A 1 7.53 -17.06 -9.89
N SER A 2 6.20 -17.10 -9.79
CA SER A 2 5.34 -16.97 -10.97
C SER A 2 5.32 -15.53 -11.51
N ARG A 3 5.00 -15.33 -12.80
CA ARG A 3 4.99 -13.99 -13.40
C ARG A 3 3.89 -13.13 -12.78
N ALA A 4 2.73 -13.73 -12.50
CA ALA A 4 1.64 -13.09 -11.77
C ALA A 4 2.09 -12.53 -10.41
N ARG A 5 2.86 -13.30 -9.64
CA ARG A 5 3.40 -12.84 -8.34
C ARG A 5 4.41 -11.71 -8.52
N LEU A 6 5.25 -11.78 -9.54
CA LEU A 6 6.21 -10.72 -9.87
C LEU A 6 5.51 -9.41 -10.22
N TYR A 7 4.52 -9.45 -11.12
CA TYR A 7 3.77 -8.25 -11.49
C TYR A 7 2.99 -7.65 -10.31
N LEU A 8 2.47 -8.48 -9.41
CA LEU A 8 1.82 -7.99 -8.20
C LEU A 8 2.78 -7.19 -7.33
N HIS A 9 3.99 -7.71 -7.06
CA HIS A 9 5.00 -7.00 -6.29
C HIS A 9 5.56 -5.78 -7.01
N LEU A 10 5.69 -5.84 -8.33
CA LEU A 10 6.10 -4.69 -9.12
C LEU A 10 5.05 -3.58 -9.04
N ALA A 11 3.76 -3.90 -9.11
CA ALA A 11 2.69 -2.93 -8.94
C ALA A 11 2.69 -2.34 -7.52
N ALA A 12 2.87 -3.18 -6.49
CA ALA A 12 2.98 -2.74 -5.10
C ALA A 12 4.22 -1.88 -4.81
N LEU A 13 5.29 -1.99 -5.62
CA LEU A 13 6.45 -1.10 -5.58
C LEU A 13 6.17 0.22 -6.31
N LEU A 14 5.66 0.16 -7.54
CA LEU A 14 5.58 1.33 -8.41
C LEU A 14 4.40 2.25 -8.07
N ALA A 15 3.24 1.70 -7.71
CA ALA A 15 2.04 2.51 -7.49
C ALA A 15 2.19 3.51 -6.32
N PRO A 16 2.73 3.13 -5.14
CA PRO A 16 2.93 4.10 -4.07
C PRO A 16 3.98 5.17 -4.41
N LEU A 17 5.05 4.80 -5.12
CA LEU A 17 6.05 5.77 -5.60
C LEU A 17 5.46 6.74 -6.62
N ALA A 18 4.64 6.25 -7.54
CA ALA A 18 3.95 7.11 -8.51
C ALA A 18 3.00 8.08 -7.82
N ALA A 19 2.24 7.63 -6.81
CA ALA A 19 1.36 8.50 -6.03
C ALA A 19 2.14 9.57 -5.26
N ALA A 20 3.23 9.20 -4.58
CA ALA A 20 4.11 10.14 -3.90
C ALA A 20 4.77 11.13 -4.88
N GLY A 21 5.19 10.65 -6.06
CA GLY A 21 5.80 11.45 -7.11
C GLY A 21 4.83 12.47 -7.70
N LEU A 22 3.59 12.05 -7.97
CA LEU A 22 2.52 12.94 -8.43
C LEU A 22 2.27 14.06 -7.41
N TRP A 23 2.16 13.72 -6.13
CA TRP A 23 2.02 14.73 -5.07
C TRP A 23 3.21 15.69 -5.05
N GLY A 24 4.45 15.17 -5.12
CA GLY A 24 5.65 16.01 -5.17
C GLY A 24 5.68 16.93 -6.39
N ALA A 25 5.21 16.48 -7.55
CA ALA A 25 5.11 17.31 -8.76
C ALA A 25 4.09 18.44 -8.61
N LEU A 26 2.94 18.17 -7.97
CA LEU A 26 1.94 19.20 -7.65
C LEU A 26 2.53 20.26 -6.70
N MET A 27 3.28 19.83 -5.69
CA MET A 27 3.92 20.75 -4.74
C MET A 27 5.04 21.57 -5.38
N PHE A 28 5.78 21.00 -6.33
CA PHE A 28 6.79 21.74 -7.09
C PHE A 28 6.19 22.97 -7.80
N GLY A 29 5.02 22.81 -8.42
CA GLY A 29 4.33 23.91 -9.09
C GLY A 29 3.86 25.03 -8.15
N ILE A 30 3.68 24.73 -6.86
CA ILE A 30 3.20 25.70 -5.85
C ILE A 30 4.37 26.36 -5.11
N TYR A 31 5.39 25.58 -4.75
CA TYR A 31 6.47 26.00 -3.83
C TYR A 31 7.85 26.12 -4.50
N GLY A 32 7.96 25.83 -5.80
CA GLY A 32 9.20 26.00 -6.57
C GLY A 32 10.29 24.96 -6.32
N GLY A 33 9.99 23.88 -5.58
CA GLY A 33 10.94 22.82 -5.26
C GLY A 33 10.26 21.48 -5.04
N PHE A 34 10.94 20.38 -5.38
CA PHE A 34 10.37 19.04 -5.26
C PHE A 34 10.63 18.54 -3.84
N PRO A 35 9.59 18.14 -3.09
CA PRO A 35 9.71 17.72 -1.70
C PRO A 35 10.28 16.30 -1.61
N SER A 36 11.57 16.15 -1.90
CA SER A 36 12.27 14.85 -2.02
C SER A 36 12.21 14.04 -0.73
N THR A 37 12.35 14.67 0.43
CA THR A 37 12.24 14.01 1.74
C THR A 37 10.85 13.39 1.93
N GLN A 38 9.79 14.14 1.65
CA GLN A 38 8.41 13.68 1.77
C GLN A 38 8.10 12.60 0.74
N PHE A 39 8.63 12.72 -0.48
CA PHE A 39 8.52 11.67 -1.50
C PHE A 39 9.13 10.35 -1.02
N LEU A 40 10.37 10.37 -0.52
CA LEU A 40 11.04 9.16 -0.02
C LEU A 40 10.32 8.57 1.19
N LEU A 41 9.83 9.43 2.09
CA LEU A 41 9.13 9.04 3.31
C LEU A 41 7.78 8.38 3.00
N PHE A 42 6.87 9.13 2.35
CA PHE A 42 5.53 8.62 2.06
C PHE A 42 5.57 7.52 1.01
N GLY A 43 6.45 7.64 0.01
CA GLY A 43 6.68 6.61 -0.99
C GLY A 43 7.23 5.33 -0.34
N GLY A 44 8.24 5.43 0.52
CA GLY A 44 8.84 4.27 1.20
C GLY A 44 7.86 3.55 2.11
N ILE A 45 7.12 4.27 2.95
CA ILE A 45 6.07 3.69 3.82
C ILE A 45 4.97 3.06 2.98
N GLY A 46 4.53 3.73 1.91
CA GLY A 46 3.52 3.21 0.99
C GLY A 46 3.97 1.92 0.31
N VAL A 47 5.21 1.87 -0.18
CA VAL A 47 5.82 0.66 -0.78
C VAL A 47 5.85 -0.48 0.22
N LEU A 48 6.34 -0.25 1.44
CA LEU A 48 6.44 -1.31 2.44
C LEU A 48 5.05 -1.85 2.80
N SER A 49 4.08 -0.95 2.99
CA SER A 49 2.68 -1.30 3.27
C SER A 49 2.07 -2.15 2.16
N ALA A 50 2.22 -1.71 0.90
CA ALA A 50 1.67 -2.41 -0.26
C ALA A 50 2.36 -3.75 -0.51
N GLN A 51 3.66 -3.85 -0.26
CA GLN A 51 4.42 -5.09 -0.38
C GLN A 51 3.96 -6.13 0.64
N ILE A 52 3.74 -5.73 1.90
CA ILE A 52 3.19 -6.61 2.93
C ILE A 52 1.77 -7.05 2.55
N ALA A 53 0.91 -6.11 2.10
CA ALA A 53 -0.43 -6.44 1.64
C ALA A 53 -0.41 -7.42 0.46
N ALA A 54 0.52 -7.26 -0.49
CA ALA A 54 0.72 -8.19 -1.61
C ALA A 54 1.16 -9.59 -1.16
N LEU A 55 2.06 -9.67 -0.18
CA LEU A 55 2.47 -10.96 0.41
C LEU A 55 1.28 -11.67 1.07
N LEU A 56 0.49 -10.95 1.87
CA LEU A 56 -0.67 -11.51 2.57
C LEU A 56 -1.80 -11.89 1.59
N GLY A 57 -2.04 -11.06 0.58
CA GLY A 57 -3.09 -11.25 -0.42
C GLY A 57 -2.81 -12.39 -1.40
N TRP A 58 -1.53 -12.77 -1.61
CA TRP A 58 -1.14 -13.75 -2.62
C TRP A 58 -1.88 -15.09 -2.50
N ARG A 59 -2.00 -15.65 -1.29
CA ARG A 59 -2.70 -16.93 -1.09
C ARG A 59 -4.17 -16.84 -1.50
N GLY A 60 -4.81 -15.71 -1.22
CA GLY A 60 -6.19 -15.44 -1.63
C GLY A 60 -6.34 -15.35 -3.14
N LEU A 61 -5.42 -14.64 -3.81
CA LEU A 61 -5.39 -14.52 -5.28
C LEU A 61 -5.17 -15.86 -5.97
N ASP A 62 -4.18 -16.64 -5.53
CA ASP A 62 -3.86 -17.94 -6.13
C ASP A 62 -5.04 -18.92 -5.99
N ARG A 63 -5.71 -18.93 -4.83
CA ARG A 63 -6.92 -19.72 -4.61
C ARG A 63 -8.04 -19.31 -5.58
N ARG A 64 -8.34 -18.01 -5.70
CA ARG A 64 -9.37 -17.50 -6.62
C ARG A 64 -9.05 -17.82 -8.08
N ALA A 65 -7.77 -17.75 -8.45
CA ALA A 65 -7.31 -18.09 -9.79
C ALA A 65 -7.57 -19.56 -10.14
N ARG A 66 -7.23 -20.49 -9.23
CA ARG A 66 -7.50 -21.93 -9.36
C ARG A 66 -9.00 -22.25 -9.42
N GLU A 67 -9.80 -21.55 -8.63
CA GLU A 67 -11.26 -21.71 -8.59
C GLU A 67 -11.99 -21.14 -9.81
N GLY A 68 -11.28 -20.49 -10.75
CA GLY A 68 -11.95 -19.87 -11.88
C GLY A 68 -12.72 -18.58 -11.53
N ARG A 69 -12.53 -18.03 -10.31
CA ARG A 69 -13.31 -16.90 -9.78
C ARG A 69 -12.59 -15.57 -9.90
N ASP A 70 -13.36 -14.51 -9.69
CA ASP A 70 -12.83 -13.16 -9.57
C ASP A 70 -12.08 -12.94 -8.24
N ALA A 71 -11.29 -11.87 -8.20
CA ALA A 71 -10.40 -11.53 -7.10
C ALA A 71 -10.58 -10.09 -6.57
N TRP A 72 -11.66 -9.41 -6.97
CA TRP A 72 -11.95 -8.03 -6.57
C TRP A 72 -11.92 -7.85 -5.06
N VAL A 73 -12.60 -8.73 -4.32
CA VAL A 73 -12.67 -8.70 -2.85
C VAL A 73 -11.29 -8.82 -2.22
N VAL A 74 -10.40 -9.63 -2.82
CA VAL A 74 -9.01 -9.75 -2.33
C VAL A 74 -8.27 -8.43 -2.53
N GLY A 75 -8.46 -7.77 -3.68
CA GLY A 75 -7.87 -6.45 -3.92
C GLY A 75 -8.42 -5.35 -3.00
N PHE A 76 -9.72 -5.32 -2.71
CA PHE A 76 -10.28 -4.42 -1.69
C PHE A 76 -9.63 -4.66 -0.32
N GLY A 77 -9.48 -5.93 0.08
CA GLY A 77 -8.80 -6.29 1.32
C GLY A 77 -7.33 -5.84 1.35
N MET A 78 -6.61 -6.01 0.23
CA MET A 78 -5.22 -5.55 0.10
C MET A 78 -5.09 -4.03 0.20
N ALA A 79 -5.99 -3.27 -0.42
CA ALA A 79 -6.02 -1.81 -0.29
C ALA A 79 -6.28 -1.38 1.16
N ALA A 80 -7.27 -1.98 1.83
CA ALA A 80 -7.56 -1.72 3.24
C ALA A 80 -6.35 -2.00 4.14
N ILE A 81 -5.71 -3.17 3.97
CA ILE A 81 -4.50 -3.54 4.70
C ILE A 81 -3.38 -2.52 4.44
N THR A 82 -3.20 -2.09 3.19
CA THR A 82 -2.18 -1.11 2.81
C THR A 82 -2.37 0.21 3.57
N HIS A 83 -3.59 0.74 3.65
CA HIS A 83 -3.85 1.99 4.37
C HIS A 83 -3.70 1.84 5.89
N VAL A 84 -4.12 0.71 6.46
CA VAL A 84 -3.92 0.43 7.89
C VAL A 84 -2.43 0.35 8.22
N LEU A 85 -1.66 -0.39 7.42
CA LEU A 85 -0.22 -0.50 7.57
C LEU A 85 0.50 0.83 7.35
N PHE A 86 0.01 1.65 6.42
CA PHE A 86 0.55 3.00 6.22
C PHE A 86 0.44 3.82 7.50
N GLY A 87 -0.70 3.75 8.20
CA GLY A 87 -0.87 4.45 9.48
C GLY A 87 0.06 3.95 10.57
N VAL A 88 0.16 2.62 10.74
CA VAL A 88 1.06 2.00 11.73
C VAL A 88 2.51 2.34 11.45
N LEU A 89 2.96 2.18 10.20
CA LEU A 89 4.35 2.41 9.81
C LEU A 89 4.70 3.91 9.80
N GLY A 90 3.74 4.78 9.49
CA GLY A 90 3.90 6.23 9.61
C GLY A 90 4.11 6.67 11.06
N ASP A 91 3.34 6.10 11.98
CA ASP A 91 3.50 6.35 13.42
C ASP A 91 4.86 5.86 13.94
N VAL A 92 5.23 4.62 13.62
CA VAL A 92 6.55 4.05 13.96
C VAL A 92 7.69 4.91 13.42
N TRP A 93 7.57 5.39 12.18
CA TRP A 93 8.57 6.27 11.59
C TRP A 93 8.67 7.60 12.35
N LEU A 94 7.54 8.21 12.70
CA LEU A 94 7.54 9.47 13.44
C LEU A 94 8.17 9.32 14.82
N ILE A 95 7.84 8.24 15.54
CA ILE A 95 8.44 7.90 16.84
C ILE A 95 9.96 7.78 16.72
N ALA A 96 10.44 7.09 15.68
CA ALA A 96 11.86 6.96 15.43
C ALA A 96 12.52 8.31 15.09
N ALA A 97 11.86 9.14 14.27
CA ALA A 97 12.36 10.45 13.86
C ALA A 97 12.40 11.47 15.01
N ALA A 98 11.46 11.39 15.96
CA ALA A 98 11.42 12.23 17.15
C ALA A 98 12.44 11.81 18.23
N GLY A 99 13.14 10.69 18.06
CA GLY A 99 14.09 10.18 19.05
C GLY A 99 13.46 9.36 20.18
N GLY A 100 12.20 8.97 20.05
CA GLY A 100 11.52 8.09 21.00
C GLY A 100 10.06 8.43 21.22
N TRP A 101 9.38 7.51 21.91
CA TRP A 101 7.94 7.58 22.19
C TRP A 101 7.52 8.83 22.97
N HIS A 102 8.33 9.22 23.97
CA HIS A 102 8.01 10.37 24.82
C HIS A 102 8.01 11.69 24.04
N GLU A 103 8.95 11.84 23.11
CA GLU A 103 9.10 13.05 22.30
C GLU A 103 8.03 13.15 21.19
N ALA A 104 7.64 12.02 20.60
CA ALA A 104 6.63 12.00 19.53
C ALA A 104 5.19 12.18 20.03
N ILE A 105 4.87 11.64 21.21
CA ILE A 105 3.48 11.45 21.68
C ILE A 105 3.23 12.14 23.04
N GLY A 106 4.27 12.75 23.62
CA GLY A 106 4.22 13.41 24.92
C GLY A 106 3.88 12.45 26.06
N SER A 107 3.11 12.94 27.04
CA SER A 107 2.60 12.14 28.16
C SER A 107 1.36 11.30 27.83
N GLY A 108 0.89 11.33 26.58
CA GLY A 108 -0.40 10.76 26.16
C GLY A 108 -0.50 9.23 26.16
N GLY A 109 0.62 8.53 26.33
CA GLY A 109 0.66 7.07 26.44
C GLY A 109 0.14 6.34 25.19
N VAL A 110 -0.37 5.12 25.39
CA VAL A 110 -0.82 4.22 24.30
C VAL A 110 -2.02 4.78 23.52
N THR A 111 -2.94 5.45 24.20
CA THR A 111 -4.15 6.00 23.56
C THR A 111 -3.82 7.04 22.49
N SER A 112 -2.83 7.91 22.75
CA SER A 112 -2.41 8.92 21.78
C SER A 112 -1.77 8.30 20.54
N ALA A 113 -1.02 7.21 20.68
CA ALA A 113 -0.46 6.49 19.52
C ALA A 113 -1.55 5.84 18.67
N VAL A 114 -2.58 5.25 19.30
CA VAL A 114 -3.73 4.71 18.56
C VAL A 114 -4.43 5.82 17.77
N ILE A 115 -4.66 6.98 18.38
CA ILE A 115 -5.26 8.14 17.70
C ILE A 115 -4.39 8.60 16.53
N GLN A 116 -3.06 8.62 16.71
CA GLN A 116 -2.11 9.02 15.69
C GLN A 116 -2.05 8.05 14.51
N VAL A 117 -2.04 6.74 14.77
CA VAL A 117 -2.19 5.70 13.74
C VAL A 117 -3.49 5.92 12.97
N LEU A 118 -4.63 6.07 13.67
CA LEU A 118 -5.93 6.30 13.04
C LEU A 118 -5.94 7.58 12.20
N PHE A 119 -5.27 8.63 12.65
CA PHE A 119 -5.10 9.86 11.88
C PHE A 119 -4.35 9.62 10.58
N PHE A 120 -3.22 8.91 10.61
CA PHE A 120 -2.47 8.59 9.39
C PHE A 120 -3.25 7.64 8.46
N VAL A 121 -4.00 6.66 9.00
CA VAL A 121 -4.91 5.83 8.20
C VAL A 121 -5.95 6.69 7.51
N ALA A 122 -6.62 7.59 8.26
CA ALA A 122 -7.65 8.47 7.72
C ALA A 122 -7.11 9.43 6.65
N MET A 123 -5.94 10.03 6.89
CA MET A 123 -5.25 10.88 5.90
C MET A 123 -4.92 10.11 4.63
N SER A 124 -4.39 8.89 4.75
CA SER A 124 -4.07 8.02 3.62
C SER A 124 -5.32 7.64 2.81
N LEU A 125 -6.41 7.29 3.50
CA LEU A 125 -7.70 6.98 2.88
C LEU A 125 -8.33 8.19 2.20
N PHE A 126 -8.27 9.38 2.82
CA PHE A 126 -8.85 10.59 2.24
C PHE A 126 -8.05 11.04 1.00
N ALA A 127 -6.72 10.98 1.07
CA ALA A 127 -5.86 11.41 -0.02
C ALA A 127 -5.96 10.48 -1.25
N LEU A 128 -6.00 9.16 -1.04
CA LEU A 128 -5.82 8.19 -2.12
C LEU A 128 -6.82 7.04 -2.12
N GLY A 129 -7.65 6.87 -1.10
CA GLY A 129 -8.57 5.72 -0.94
C GLY A 129 -9.53 5.57 -2.12
N ALA A 130 -10.18 6.65 -2.55
CA ALA A 130 -11.15 6.62 -3.65
C ALA A 130 -10.57 6.04 -4.96
N ILE A 131 -9.25 6.18 -5.18
CA ILE A 131 -8.55 5.70 -6.37
C ILE A 131 -7.91 4.33 -6.10
N THR A 132 -7.23 4.17 -4.97
CA THR A 132 -6.45 2.97 -4.65
C THR A 132 -7.31 1.74 -4.46
N PHE A 133 -8.51 1.85 -3.88
CA PHE A 133 -9.42 0.72 -3.74
C PHE A 133 -9.84 0.12 -5.10
N PRO A 134 -10.45 0.88 -6.05
CA PRO A 134 -10.83 0.32 -7.34
C PRO A 134 -9.62 -0.11 -8.16
N VAL A 135 -8.52 0.64 -8.14
CA VAL A 135 -7.30 0.26 -8.88
C VAL A 135 -6.70 -1.04 -8.34
N THR A 136 -6.61 -1.21 -7.03
CA THR A 136 -6.09 -2.46 -6.43
C THR A 136 -7.02 -3.63 -6.69
N ALA A 137 -8.35 -3.42 -6.65
CA ALA A 137 -9.33 -4.44 -6.97
C ALA A 137 -9.25 -4.89 -8.44
N LEU A 138 -9.12 -3.93 -9.37
CA LEU A 138 -8.83 -4.19 -10.78
C LEU A 138 -7.55 -5.00 -10.92
N MET A 139 -6.43 -4.50 -10.39
CA MET A 139 -5.13 -5.17 -10.48
C MET A 139 -5.17 -6.60 -9.91
N ALA A 140 -5.82 -6.81 -8.78
CA ALA A 140 -6.03 -8.14 -8.20
C ALA A 140 -6.77 -9.08 -9.16
N HIS A 141 -7.82 -8.60 -9.83
CA HIS A 141 -8.53 -9.38 -10.85
C HIS A 141 -7.63 -9.73 -12.05
N TRP A 142 -6.91 -8.75 -12.60
CA TRP A 142 -5.96 -8.97 -13.70
C TRP A 142 -4.86 -9.97 -13.34
N ILE A 143 -4.29 -9.87 -12.13
CA ILE A 143 -3.28 -10.81 -11.62
C ILE A 143 -3.85 -12.22 -11.46
N ALA A 144 -5.09 -12.37 -10.98
CA ALA A 144 -5.74 -13.67 -10.88
C ALA A 144 -6.01 -14.30 -12.26
N VAL A 145 -6.40 -13.49 -13.25
CA VAL A 145 -6.55 -13.96 -14.65
C VAL A 145 -5.21 -14.41 -15.22
N LEU A 146 -4.13 -13.63 -15.02
CA LEU A 146 -2.80 -14.02 -15.46
C LEU A 146 -2.35 -15.33 -14.79
N ARG A 147 -2.57 -15.46 -13.48
CA ARG A 147 -2.22 -16.66 -12.74
C ARG A 147 -2.98 -17.89 -13.24
N ARG A 148 -4.25 -17.75 -13.62
CA ARG A 148 -5.05 -18.84 -14.19
C ARG A 148 -4.47 -19.34 -15.51
N ARG A 149 -4.02 -18.42 -16.39
CA ARG A 149 -3.35 -18.79 -17.65
C ARG A 149 -2.06 -19.54 -17.39
N GLU A 150 -1.23 -19.05 -16.46
CA GLU A 150 0.00 -19.76 -16.06
C GLU A 150 -0.24 -21.16 -15.52
N LEU A 151 -1.38 -21.40 -14.85
CA LEU A 151 -1.73 -22.72 -14.33
C LEU A 151 -2.18 -23.65 -15.46
N ALA A 152 -2.95 -23.14 -16.43
CA ALA A 152 -3.40 -23.91 -17.58
C ALA A 152 -2.24 -24.32 -18.51
N ASP A 153 -1.24 -23.45 -18.70
CA ASP A 153 -0.07 -23.71 -19.54
C ASP A 153 0.88 -24.78 -18.96
N VAL A 154 0.75 -25.11 -17.67
CA VAL A 154 1.57 -26.15 -17.01
C VAL A 154 0.93 -27.54 -17.14
N ASP A 155 -0.37 -27.61 -17.38
CA ASP A 155 -1.14 -28.85 -17.49
C ASP A 155 -1.22 -29.39 -18.94
N THR A 156 -0.61 -28.69 -19.91
CA THR A 156 -0.48 -29.09 -21.33
C THR A 156 0.92 -29.56 -21.67
#